data_AF-A0A2D4M3N6-F1
#
_entry.id   AF-A0A2D4M3N6-F1
#
_cell.length_a   1.000
_cell.length_b   1.000
_cell.length_c   1.000
_cell.angle_alpha   90.00
_cell.angle_beta   90.00
_cell.angle_gamma   90.00
#
_symmetry.space_group_name_H-M   'P 1'
#
loop_
_entity.id
_entity.type
_entity.pdbx_description
1 polymer ?
#
loop_
_entity_poly.entity_id
_entity_poly.type
_entity_poly.pdbx_seq_one_letter_code
_entity_poly.pdbx_strand_id
1 'polypeptide(L)'
;PNGVKFPNHRKGTWILICSGALLNERTVVVAAHCVTNLGKVTVLKTADIRVVLGKFYRDEDRDEKIIQNLRISAIIVHPNYDPILLDSDIAIIKLLDKARISSHVQPICLASARDIDPPTDDLLIVITGWKILTDVTDPNYKNDTIRSGFVQIVDSLLCEQQYE
;
A
#
# COMPACT_ATOMS: atom_id res chain seq x y z
N PRO A 1 -5.06 -5.56 -24.86
CA PRO A 1 -6.36 -6.19 -24.56
C PRO A 1 -6.83 -5.79 -23.16
N ASN A 2 -7.94 -5.05 -23.10
CA ASN A 2 -8.72 -4.65 -21.93
C ASN A 2 -7.99 -3.83 -20.85
N GLY A 3 -7.64 -2.58 -21.20
CA GLY A 3 -7.40 -1.55 -20.20
C GLY A 3 -8.66 -1.31 -19.37
N VAL A 4 -8.51 -1.36 -18.04
CA VAL A 4 -9.57 -1.04 -17.07
C VAL A 4 -10.07 0.38 -17.37
N LYS A 5 -11.28 0.50 -17.92
CA LYS A 5 -11.96 1.78 -18.09
C LYS A 5 -12.50 2.20 -16.72
N PHE A 6 -11.79 3.10 -16.05
CA PHE A 6 -12.33 3.77 -14.88
C PHE A 6 -13.52 4.65 -15.31
N PRO A 7 -14.71 4.49 -14.71
CA PRO A 7 -15.89 5.28 -15.07
C PRO A 7 -15.65 6.76 -14.75
N ASN A 8 -16.11 7.63 -15.65
CA ASN A 8 -16.06 9.10 -15.59
C ASN A 8 -15.74 9.69 -14.19
N HIS A 9 -14.47 9.98 -13.95
CA HIS A 9 -14.04 10.71 -12.76
C HIS A 9 -14.73 12.08 -12.74
N ARG A 10 -15.60 12.30 -11.75
CA ARG A 10 -15.90 13.66 -11.30
C ARG A 10 -14.57 14.28 -10.87
N LYS A 11 -14.24 15.46 -11.38
CA LYS A 11 -13.05 16.22 -10.94
C LYS A 11 -13.10 16.34 -9.40
N GLY A 12 -12.10 15.79 -8.71
CA GLY A 12 -11.91 15.97 -7.26
C GLY A 12 -12.14 14.76 -6.35
N THR A 13 -12.46 13.57 -6.87
CA THR A 13 -12.62 12.35 -6.03
C THR A 13 -11.29 11.62 -5.85
N TRP A 14 -10.92 11.23 -4.62
CA TRP A 14 -9.74 10.42 -4.36
C TRP A 14 -10.09 8.93 -4.41
N ILE A 15 -9.14 8.11 -4.87
CA ILE A 15 -9.32 6.65 -4.94
C ILE A 15 -8.15 5.94 -4.24
N LEU A 16 -8.44 4.77 -3.66
CA LEU A 16 -7.40 3.89 -3.12
C LEU A 16 -6.67 3.23 -4.29
N ILE A 17 -5.40 3.59 -4.48
CA ILE A 17 -4.55 3.00 -5.53
C ILE A 17 -3.68 1.86 -5.01
N CYS A 18 -3.21 1.96 -3.76
CA CYS A 18 -2.30 1.00 -3.13
C CYS A 18 -2.38 1.08 -1.60
N SER A 19 -1.83 0.05 -0.95
CA SER A 19 -1.57 0.02 0.50
C SER A 19 -0.09 0.33 0.80
N GLY A 20 0.20 0.69 2.05
CA GLY A 20 1.54 0.94 2.54
C GLY A 20 1.61 0.76 4.06
N ALA A 21 2.83 0.73 4.61
CA ALA A 21 3.05 0.57 6.04
C ALA A 21 3.82 1.77 6.63
N LEU A 22 3.33 2.28 7.76
CA LEU A 22 3.99 3.37 8.49
C LEU A 22 5.23 2.82 9.20
N LEU A 23 6.41 3.38 8.96
CA LEU A 23 7.65 3.00 9.64
C LEU A 23 7.96 3.90 10.85
N ASN A 24 7.51 5.16 10.79
CA ASN A 24 7.57 6.14 11.88
C ASN A 24 6.64 7.31 11.53
N GLU A 25 6.56 8.32 12.39
CA GLU A 25 5.69 9.50 12.23
C GLU A 25 5.81 10.24 10.88
N ARG A 26 6.89 10.03 10.11
CA ARG A 26 7.17 10.74 8.86
C ARG A 26 7.50 9.84 7.67
N THR A 27 7.50 8.53 7.84
CA THR A 27 8.01 7.60 6.82
C THR A 27 7.04 6.47 6.60
N VAL A 28 6.66 6.25 5.35
CA VAL A 28 5.82 5.12 4.92
C VAL A 28 6.59 4.34 3.86
N VAL A 29 6.56 3.01 3.96
CA VAL A 29 7.06 2.12 2.90
C VAL A 29 5.89 1.67 2.03
N VAL A 30 6.12 1.64 0.72
CA VAL A 30 5.18 1.22 -0.32
C VAL A 30 5.93 0.45 -1.39
N ALA A 31 5.21 -0.24 -2.28
CA ALA A 31 5.78 -0.71 -3.53
C ALA A 31 6.13 0.48 -4.45
N ALA A 32 7.20 0.36 -5.24
CA ALA A 32 7.62 1.42 -6.15
C ALA A 32 6.59 1.64 -7.26
N HIS A 33 6.01 0.57 -7.80
CA HIS A 33 4.99 0.66 -8.86
C HIS A 33 3.73 1.44 -8.44
N CYS A 34 3.47 1.57 -7.14
CA CYS A 34 2.34 2.36 -6.61
C CYS A 34 2.55 3.87 -6.75
N VAL A 35 3.79 4.32 -6.88
CA VAL A 35 4.17 5.73 -6.86
C VAL A 35 4.90 6.17 -8.13
N THR A 36 4.98 5.31 -9.13
CA THR A 36 5.55 5.59 -10.45
C THR A 36 4.51 5.47 -11.55
N ASN A 37 4.81 6.05 -12.71
CA ASN A 37 4.00 5.82 -13.91
C ASN A 37 4.18 4.38 -14.41
N LEU A 38 3.11 3.79 -14.93
CA LEU A 38 3.10 2.42 -15.44
C LEU A 38 4.28 2.16 -16.41
N GLY A 39 5.09 1.16 -16.10
CA GLY A 39 6.26 0.75 -16.90
C GLY A 39 7.41 1.78 -16.91
N LYS A 40 7.45 2.71 -15.95
CA LYS A 40 8.48 3.76 -15.87
C LYS A 40 8.97 3.98 -14.44
N VAL A 41 10.17 4.53 -14.31
CA VAL A 41 10.75 4.98 -13.02
C VAL A 41 10.31 6.39 -12.63
N THR A 42 9.59 7.10 -13.51
CA THR A 42 9.15 8.48 -13.26
C THR A 42 8.06 8.50 -12.19
N VAL A 43 8.36 9.14 -11.05
CA VAL A 43 7.43 9.26 -9.92
C VAL A 43 6.19 10.09 -10.27
N LEU A 44 5.07 9.73 -9.66
CA LEU A 44 3.83 10.52 -9.66
C LEU A 44 4.03 11.83 -8.89
N LYS A 45 3.24 12.85 -9.20
CA LYS A 45 3.34 14.13 -8.49
C LYS A 45 2.86 13.96 -7.06
N THR A 46 3.57 14.53 -6.09
CA THR A 46 3.21 14.47 -4.68
C THR A 46 1.86 15.13 -4.37
N ALA A 47 1.39 16.05 -5.22
CA ALA A 47 0.07 16.66 -5.11
C ALA A 47 -1.08 15.73 -5.56
N ASP A 48 -0.77 14.68 -6.34
CA ASP A 48 -1.75 13.72 -6.87
C ASP A 48 -1.89 12.48 -5.97
N ILE A 49 -1.11 12.40 -4.88
CA ILE A 49 -1.11 11.30 -3.93
C ILE A 49 -1.17 11.85 -2.49
N ARG A 50 -1.91 11.16 -1.63
CA ARG A 50 -1.90 11.39 -0.19
C ARG A 50 -1.84 10.05 0.55
N VAL A 51 -1.32 10.07 1.76
CA VAL A 51 -1.40 8.93 2.66
C VAL A 51 -2.58 9.13 3.60
N VAL A 52 -3.41 8.10 3.77
CA VAL A 52 -4.51 8.13 4.72
C VAL A 52 -4.32 7.03 5.75
N LEU A 53 -4.26 7.40 7.04
CA LEU A 53 -4.06 6.47 8.16
C LEU A 53 -5.30 6.39 9.04
N GLY A 54 -5.44 5.29 9.78
CA GLY A 54 -6.53 5.10 10.75
C GLY A 54 -7.89 4.82 10.12
N LYS A 55 -7.95 4.41 8.85
CA LYS A 55 -9.21 4.02 8.19
C LYS A 55 -9.60 2.58 8.56
N PHE A 56 -10.88 2.36 8.87
CA PHE A 56 -11.45 1.02 8.95
C PHE A 56 -12.39 0.72 7.78
N TYR A 57 -13.19 1.72 7.37
CA TYR A 57 -14.04 1.63 6.19
C TYR A 57 -13.33 2.18 4.96
N ARG A 58 -13.60 1.60 3.81
CA ARG A 58 -13.02 2.07 2.55
C ARG A 58 -13.54 3.45 2.13
N ASP A 59 -14.78 3.79 2.48
CA ASP A 59 -15.45 5.02 2.08
C ASP A 59 -14.62 6.26 2.41
N GLU A 60 -14.38 7.12 1.42
CA GLU A 60 -13.63 8.36 1.59
C GLU A 60 -14.43 9.39 2.38
N ASP A 61 -15.74 9.47 2.13
CA ASP A 61 -16.63 10.51 2.67
C ASP A 61 -17.07 10.21 4.12
N ARG A 62 -16.70 9.03 4.64
CA ARG A 62 -17.08 8.63 5.99
C ARG A 62 -16.20 9.35 7.00
N ASP A 63 -16.86 10.15 7.82
CA ASP A 63 -16.22 10.88 8.92
C ASP A 63 -15.89 9.95 10.09
N GLU A 64 -14.73 9.28 10.01
CA GLU A 64 -14.14 8.58 11.15
C GLU A 64 -13.16 9.54 11.84
N LYS A 65 -13.45 9.94 13.09
CA LYS A 65 -12.65 10.92 13.86
C LYS A 65 -11.16 10.59 14.00
N ILE A 66 -10.79 9.34 13.75
CA ILE A 66 -9.43 8.80 13.87
C ILE A 66 -8.61 8.91 12.57
N ILE A 67 -9.24 9.28 11.45
CA ILE A 67 -8.59 9.36 10.15
C ILE A 67 -7.60 10.53 10.09
N GLN A 68 -6.45 10.27 9.47
CA GLN A 68 -5.44 11.28 9.20
C GLN A 68 -5.13 11.33 7.72
N ASN A 69 -5.42 12.47 7.09
CA ASN A 69 -5.03 12.76 5.71
C ASN A 69 -3.68 13.48 5.70
N LEU A 70 -2.64 12.83 5.23
CA LEU A 70 -1.26 13.30 5.32
C LEU A 70 -0.69 13.58 3.92
N ARG A 71 -0.17 14.79 3.73
CA ARG A 71 0.47 15.21 2.48
C ARG A 71 1.87 14.63 2.37
N ILE A 72 2.33 14.48 1.13
CA ILE A 72 3.64 13.93 0.81
C ILE A 72 4.62 15.06 0.52
N SER A 73 5.78 14.99 1.18
CA SER A 73 6.91 15.88 0.92
C SER A 73 7.85 15.36 -0.16
N ALA A 74 8.11 14.04 -0.17
CA ALA A 74 8.98 13.41 -1.15
C ALA A 74 8.62 11.93 -1.34
N ILE A 75 8.97 11.42 -2.52
CA ILE A 75 8.89 10.01 -2.90
C ILE A 75 10.31 9.60 -3.30
N ILE A 76 10.82 8.54 -2.68
CA ILE A 76 12.17 8.02 -2.89
C ILE A 76 12.03 6.58 -3.37
N VAL A 77 12.21 6.37 -4.67
CA VAL A 77 12.17 5.03 -5.29
C VAL A 77 13.53 4.36 -5.11
N HIS A 78 13.55 3.04 -4.92
CA HIS A 78 14.80 2.29 -4.87
C HIS A 78 15.63 2.52 -6.14
N PRO A 79 16.95 2.77 -6.04
CA PRO A 79 17.78 3.12 -7.19
C PRO A 79 17.83 2.02 -8.28
N ASN A 80 17.61 0.77 -7.88
CA ASN A 80 17.62 -0.39 -8.79
C ASN A 80 16.21 -0.83 -9.22
N TYR A 81 15.15 -0.04 -8.96
CA TYR A 81 13.80 -0.41 -9.36
C TYR A 81 13.69 -0.59 -10.88
N ASP A 82 13.33 -1.79 -11.31
CA ASP A 82 13.00 -2.10 -12.71
C ASP A 82 11.48 -2.15 -12.88
N PRO A 83 10.86 -1.20 -13.60
CA PRO A 83 9.41 -1.16 -13.75
C PRO A 83 8.83 -2.19 -14.74
N ILE A 84 9.68 -2.93 -15.45
CA ILE A 84 9.29 -4.01 -16.35
C ILE A 84 9.34 -5.36 -15.63
N LEU A 85 10.44 -5.62 -14.91
CA LEU A 85 10.63 -6.86 -14.15
C LEU A 85 10.00 -6.82 -12.75
N LEU A 86 9.64 -5.62 -12.26
CA LEU A 86 9.27 -5.36 -10.86
C LEU A 86 10.37 -5.78 -9.88
N ASP A 87 11.63 -5.77 -10.33
CA ASP A 87 12.77 -5.96 -9.44
C ASP A 87 12.96 -4.72 -8.55
N SER A 88 13.36 -4.95 -7.30
CA SER A 88 13.50 -3.90 -6.28
C SER A 88 12.27 -2.98 -6.15
N ASP A 89 11.08 -3.56 -6.20
CA ASP A 89 9.78 -2.85 -6.15
C ASP A 89 9.45 -2.30 -4.76
N ILE A 90 10.27 -1.35 -4.30
CA ILE A 90 10.15 -0.69 -3.01
C ILE A 90 10.40 0.82 -3.14
N ALA A 91 9.59 1.61 -2.45
CA ALA A 91 9.79 3.04 -2.34
C ALA A 91 9.43 3.54 -0.94
N ILE A 92 10.02 4.68 -0.59
CA ILE A 92 9.79 5.39 0.67
C ILE A 92 9.05 6.69 0.38
N ILE A 93 7.93 6.88 1.05
CA ILE A 93 7.19 8.15 1.10
C ILE A 93 7.60 8.90 2.37
N LYS A 94 8.01 10.17 2.19
CA LYS A 94 8.25 11.10 3.30
C LYS A 94 7.04 12.00 3.48
N LEU A 95 6.43 11.97 4.65
CA LEU A 95 5.25 12.76 4.98
C LEU A 95 5.63 14.21 5.33
N LEU A 96 4.92 15.16 4.72
CA LEU A 96 5.05 16.59 5.02
C LEU A 96 4.53 16.87 6.44
N ASP A 97 3.34 16.37 6.75
CA ASP A 97 2.71 16.45 8.07
C ASP A 97 3.03 15.19 8.88
N LYS A 98 3.32 15.34 10.19
CA LYS A 98 3.56 14.17 11.05
C LYS A 98 2.28 13.36 11.26
N ALA A 99 2.37 12.04 11.16
CA ALA A 99 1.35 11.14 11.66
C ALA A 99 1.25 11.24 13.19
N ARG A 100 0.03 11.36 13.71
CA ARG A 100 -0.27 11.35 15.14
C ARG A 100 -0.44 9.90 15.59
N ILE A 101 0.48 9.42 16.41
CA ILE A 101 0.44 8.04 16.93
C ILE A 101 -0.73 7.90 17.91
N SER A 102 -1.47 6.80 17.79
CA SER A 102 -2.68 6.50 18.58
C SER A 102 -2.97 4.99 18.60
N SER A 103 -4.01 4.55 19.32
CA SER A 103 -4.43 3.15 19.28
C SER A 103 -4.81 2.62 17.88
N HIS A 104 -5.08 3.50 16.92
CA HIS A 104 -5.47 3.13 15.55
C HIS A 104 -4.38 3.44 14.51
N VAL A 105 -3.29 4.10 14.92
CA VAL A 105 -2.18 4.48 14.04
C VAL A 105 -0.88 4.22 14.79
N GLN A 106 -0.19 3.15 14.43
CA GLN A 106 1.08 2.73 14.99
C GLN A 106 2.05 2.38 13.85
N PRO A 107 3.35 2.64 14.01
CA PRO A 107 4.35 2.17 13.07
C PRO A 107 4.57 0.66 13.19
N ILE A 108 4.95 0.02 12.09
CA ILE A 108 5.42 -1.37 12.07
C ILE A 108 6.93 -1.43 12.30
N CYS A 109 7.40 -2.52 12.90
CA CYS A 109 8.83 -2.81 13.01
C CYS A 109 9.40 -3.30 11.68
N LEU A 110 10.64 -2.95 11.39
CA LEU A 110 11.40 -3.58 10.32
C LEU A 110 12.04 -4.88 10.85
N ALA A 111 12.12 -5.89 9.99
CA ALA A 111 12.84 -7.12 10.29
C ALA A 111 14.34 -6.81 10.50
N SER A 112 14.97 -7.48 11.46
CA SER A 112 16.42 -7.46 11.62
C SER A 112 17.05 -8.48 10.67
N ALA A 113 18.35 -8.34 10.39
CA ALA A 113 19.07 -9.29 9.54
C ALA A 113 19.02 -10.75 10.05
N ARG A 114 18.72 -10.95 11.34
CA ARG A 114 18.58 -12.28 11.96
C ARG A 114 17.21 -12.91 11.72
N ASP A 115 16.24 -12.13 11.26
CA ASP A 115 14.86 -12.55 11.03
C ASP A 115 14.59 -12.87 9.55
N ILE A 116 15.62 -12.83 8.68
CA ILE A 116 15.49 -12.99 7.22
C ILE A 116 15.34 -14.46 6.80
N ASP A 117 15.70 -15.39 7.68
CA ASP A 117 15.58 -16.83 7.44
C ASP A 117 14.90 -17.54 8.63
N PRO A 118 13.63 -17.21 8.92
CA PRO A 118 12.90 -17.93 9.95
C PRO A 118 12.66 -19.36 9.47
N PRO A 119 12.66 -20.37 10.37
CA PRO A 119 12.24 -21.73 10.01
C PRO A 119 10.90 -21.65 9.29
N THR A 120 10.87 -22.09 8.03
CA THR A 120 9.69 -22.00 7.14
C THR A 120 8.51 -22.82 7.66
N ASP A 121 8.81 -23.84 8.45
CA ASP A 121 7.81 -24.73 9.04
C ASP A 121 7.11 -23.98 10.18
N ASP A 122 5.89 -23.52 9.89
CA ASP A 122 4.89 -22.91 10.78
C ASP A 122 4.87 -21.37 10.94
N LEU A 123 5.62 -20.60 10.14
CA LEU A 123 5.47 -19.14 10.19
C LEU A 123 4.20 -18.67 9.45
N LEU A 124 3.22 -18.17 10.22
CA LEU A 124 2.02 -17.52 9.70
C LEU A 124 2.22 -16.00 9.60
N ILE A 125 2.09 -15.45 8.39
CA ILE A 125 2.07 -14.01 8.15
C ILE A 125 0.61 -13.53 8.10
N VAL A 126 0.38 -12.35 8.67
CA VAL A 126 -0.90 -11.65 8.55
C VAL A 126 -0.84 -10.66 7.40
N ILE A 127 -1.77 -10.77 6.46
CA ILE A 127 -2.01 -9.78 5.40
C ILE A 127 -3.28 -9.00 5.72
N THR A 128 -3.28 -7.70 5.42
CA THR A 128 -4.44 -6.83 5.67
C THR A 128 -4.65 -5.82 4.53
N GLY A 129 -5.90 -5.51 4.23
CA GLY A 129 -6.24 -4.49 3.23
C GLY A 129 -7.68 -4.54 2.72
N TRP A 130 -7.95 -3.70 1.71
CA TRP A 130 -9.19 -3.68 0.93
C TRP A 130 -8.94 -4.16 -0.50
N LYS A 131 -9.99 -4.60 -1.19
CA LYS A 131 -9.89 -5.00 -2.60
C LYS A 131 -9.75 -3.78 -3.50
N ILE A 132 -8.57 -3.51 -4.07
CA ILE A 132 -8.31 -2.28 -4.84
C ILE A 132 -9.31 -2.08 -6.00
N LEU A 133 -9.71 -3.16 -6.68
CA LEU A 133 -10.54 -3.14 -7.90
C LEU A 133 -12.07 -3.19 -7.68
N THR A 134 -12.61 -2.64 -6.58
CA THR A 134 -14.07 -2.55 -6.41
C THR A 134 -14.64 -1.37 -7.18
N ASP A 135 -15.78 -1.60 -7.84
CA ASP A 135 -16.56 -0.55 -8.47
C ASP A 135 -17.02 0.44 -7.38
N VAL A 136 -16.58 1.70 -7.48
CA VAL A 136 -16.99 2.77 -6.57
C VAL A 136 -18.51 3.04 -6.62
N THR A 137 -19.20 2.51 -7.64
CA THR A 137 -20.66 2.54 -7.75
C THR A 137 -21.36 1.36 -7.07
N ASP A 138 -20.62 0.35 -6.59
CA ASP A 138 -21.19 -0.75 -5.82
C ASP A 138 -21.82 -0.19 -4.53
N PRO A 139 -23.11 -0.43 -4.25
CA PRO A 139 -23.76 0.05 -3.04
C PRO A 139 -23.09 -0.46 -1.75
N ASN A 140 -22.39 -1.60 -1.81
CA ASN A 140 -21.64 -2.15 -0.69
C ASN A 140 -20.25 -1.54 -0.52
N TYR A 141 -19.75 -0.76 -1.48
CA TYR A 141 -18.45 -0.10 -1.42
C TYR A 141 -18.26 0.70 -0.13
N LYS A 142 -19.31 1.44 0.26
CA LYS A 142 -19.29 2.30 1.46
C LYS A 142 -19.22 1.53 2.78
N ASN A 143 -19.66 0.28 2.75
CA ASN A 143 -19.66 -0.61 3.91
C ASN A 143 -18.49 -1.62 3.88
N ASP A 144 -17.60 -1.56 2.89
CA ASP A 144 -16.44 -2.44 2.81
C ASP A 144 -15.43 -2.08 3.92
N THR A 145 -15.22 -3.01 4.83
CA THR A 145 -14.27 -2.89 5.93
C THR A 145 -12.94 -3.52 5.57
N ILE A 146 -11.88 -3.10 6.25
CA ILE A 146 -10.56 -3.73 6.11
C ILE A 146 -10.68 -5.22 6.47
N ARG A 147 -10.02 -6.08 5.69
CA ARG A 147 -9.98 -7.53 5.91
C ARG A 147 -8.57 -7.95 6.28
N SER A 148 -8.46 -8.98 7.11
CA SER A 148 -7.20 -9.64 7.42
C SER A 148 -7.27 -11.12 7.10
N GLY A 149 -6.15 -11.71 6.70
CA GLY A 149 -6.01 -13.14 6.45
C GLY A 149 -4.65 -13.65 6.88
N PHE A 150 -4.53 -14.97 7.06
CA PHE A 150 -3.27 -15.63 7.35
C PHE A 150 -2.76 -16.33 6.08
N VAL A 151 -1.46 -16.24 5.85
CA VAL A 151 -0.74 -16.94 4.79
C VAL A 151 0.50 -17.59 5.37
N GLN A 152 0.81 -18.79 4.88
CA GLN A 152 2.02 -19.50 5.25
C GLN A 152 3.16 -19.06 4.34
N ILE A 153 4.35 -18.92 4.91
CA ILE A 153 5.57 -18.80 4.12
C ILE A 153 5.81 -20.13 3.42
N VAL A 154 6.18 -20.06 2.14
CA VAL A 154 6.59 -21.21 1.34
C VAL A 154 8.04 -20.98 0.92
N ASP A 155 8.80 -22.06 0.80
CA ASP A 155 10.17 -22.01 0.28
C ASP A 155 10.23 -21.36 -1.11
N SER A 156 11.26 -20.56 -1.33
CA SER A 156 11.44 -19.80 -2.58
C SER A 156 11.54 -20.69 -3.82
N LEU A 157 12.23 -21.85 -3.73
CA LEU A 157 12.37 -22.76 -4.87
C LEU A 157 11.03 -23.42 -5.21
N LEU A 158 10.25 -23.79 -4.18
CA LEU A 158 8.89 -24.32 -4.38
C LEU A 158 7.96 -23.28 -5.02
N CYS A 159 8.09 -22.00 -4.64
CA CYS A 159 7.31 -20.92 -5.22
C CYS A 159 7.68 -20.69 -6.70
N GLU A 160 8.96 -20.64 -7.04
CA GLU A 160 9.45 -20.44 -8.42
C GLU A 160 8.97 -21.54 -9.37
N GLN A 161 8.99 -22.81 -8.93
CA GLN A 161 8.50 -23.96 -9.71
C GLN A 161 7.01 -23.86 -10.09
N GLN A 162 6.20 -23.07 -9.38
CA GLN A 162 4.79 -22.88 -9.72
C GLN A 162 4.56 -21.87 -10.86
N TYR A 163 5.58 -21.07 -11.18
CA TYR A 163 5.52 -20.02 -12.20
C TYR A 163 6.38 -20.32 -13.45
N GLU A 164 7.10 -21.45 -13.47
CA GLU A 164 7.70 -22.05 -14.67
C GLU A 164 6.67 -22.88 -15.47
#